data_AF-A0AAD7PG12-F1
#
_entry.id   AF-A0AAD7PG12-F1
#
_cell.length_a   1.000
_cell.length_b   1.000
_cell.length_c   1.000
_cell.angle_alpha   90.00
_cell.angle_beta   90.00
_cell.angle_gamma   90.00
#
_symmetry.space_group_name_H-M   'P 1'
#
loop_
_entity.id
_entity.type
_entity.pdbx_description
1 polymer ?
#
loop_
_entity_poly.entity_id
_entity_poly.type
_entity_poly.pdbx_seq_one_letter_code
_entity_poly.pdbx_strand_id
1 'polypeptide(L)'
;MREREDCPRGSKLIRVWSLYQGSNNESWCQGLDGLASRSAEYYKQGARFAKWRTVVSIPCGPSALAVKEAAWGLARYAAISQDNGLVPIVEPEILLDGDHPIERTLEVAEKVWAEVFYYLAENNVLFEGILLKPSMVTPGAEHKQKASPETIAKYTLTMLKRRVPPAVPGIMFLSGGQSEVEATLNLNAMNQSPNPWHVSFSYARALQNSVLKTWQGQS
;
A
#
# COMPACT_ATOMS: atom_id res chain seq x y z
N MET A 1 -17.71 -7.38 35.24
CA MET A 1 -17.57 -8.13 33.98
C MET A 1 -18.21 -7.26 32.91
N ARG A 2 -17.42 -6.47 32.16
CA ARG A 2 -17.95 -5.63 31.08
C ARG A 2 -17.69 -6.37 29.77
N GLU A 3 -18.78 -6.72 29.09
CA GLU A 3 -18.77 -7.30 27.75
C GLU A 3 -18.01 -6.35 26.82
N ARG A 4 -17.04 -6.92 26.09
CA ARG A 4 -16.34 -6.22 25.01
C ARG A 4 -17.31 -6.16 23.84
N GLU A 5 -17.96 -5.01 23.66
CA GLU A 5 -18.63 -4.70 22.40
C GLU A 5 -17.57 -4.62 21.30
N ASP A 6 -17.71 -5.52 20.33
CA ASP A 6 -16.88 -5.63 19.14
C ASP A 6 -16.90 -4.29 18.38
N CYS A 7 -15.79 -3.56 18.43
CA CYS A 7 -15.50 -2.46 17.52
C CYS A 7 -15.50 -3.02 16.08
N PRO A 8 -16.23 -2.44 15.11
CA PRO A 8 -16.25 -2.97 13.76
C PRO A 8 -14.85 -2.94 13.17
N ARG A 9 -14.33 -4.14 12.93
CA ARG A 9 -13.05 -4.46 12.30
C ARG A 9 -12.95 -3.70 10.98
N GLY A 10 -11.77 -3.13 10.70
CA GLY A 10 -11.50 -2.25 9.56
C GLY A 10 -12.24 -2.67 8.29
N SER A 11 -13.23 -1.86 7.90
CA SER A 11 -14.07 -2.12 6.73
C SER A 11 -13.23 -1.97 5.46
N LYS A 12 -13.26 -2.98 4.59
CA LYS A 12 -12.70 -2.88 3.24
C LYS A 12 -13.66 -2.03 2.41
N LEU A 13 -13.49 -0.71 2.45
CA LEU A 13 -14.42 0.29 1.92
C LEU A 13 -14.42 0.45 0.39
N ILE A 14 -13.77 -0.47 -0.33
CA ILE A 14 -13.32 -0.22 -1.70
C ILE A 14 -13.78 -1.33 -2.62
N ARG A 15 -14.45 -0.92 -3.71
CA ARG A 15 -14.75 -1.78 -4.85
C ARG A 15 -13.76 -1.48 -5.95
N VAL A 16 -13.17 -2.53 -6.52
CA VAL A 16 -12.22 -2.43 -7.63
C VAL A 16 -12.98 -2.73 -8.92
N TRP A 17 -12.84 -1.85 -9.90
CA TRP A 17 -13.51 -1.95 -11.20
C TRP A 17 -12.49 -1.90 -12.33
N SER A 18 -12.81 -2.53 -13.46
CA SER A 18 -12.03 -2.34 -14.69
C SER A 18 -12.02 -0.85 -15.08
N LEU A 19 -10.88 -0.35 -15.53
CA LEU A 19 -10.72 1.05 -15.91
C LEU A 19 -11.64 1.43 -17.08
N TYR A 20 -11.62 0.61 -18.13
CA TYR A 20 -12.58 0.61 -19.23
C TYR A 20 -12.52 -0.74 -19.97
N GLN A 21 -13.49 -1.03 -20.84
CA GLN A 21 -13.47 -2.27 -21.64
C GLN A 21 -12.23 -2.29 -22.55
N GLY A 22 -11.40 -3.33 -22.42
CA GLY A 22 -10.14 -3.43 -23.17
C GLY A 22 -8.94 -2.72 -22.52
N SER A 23 -9.05 -2.27 -21.26
CA SER A 23 -7.96 -1.63 -20.51
C SER A 23 -6.87 -2.59 -20.00
N ASN A 24 -6.65 -3.74 -20.65
CA ASN A 24 -5.57 -4.69 -20.29
C ASN A 24 -5.49 -5.04 -18.78
N ASN A 25 -6.63 -5.27 -18.15
CA ASN A 25 -6.77 -5.55 -16.71
C ASN A 25 -6.33 -4.42 -15.77
N GLU A 26 -6.32 -3.18 -16.24
CA GLU A 26 -6.19 -2.00 -15.39
C GLU A 26 -7.48 -1.75 -14.59
N SER A 27 -7.31 -1.10 -13.43
CA SER A 27 -8.43 -0.91 -12.51
C SER A 27 -8.43 0.46 -11.86
N TRP A 28 -9.61 0.87 -11.41
CA TRP A 28 -9.81 2.00 -10.52
C TRP A 28 -10.61 1.58 -9.30
N CYS A 29 -10.57 2.41 -8.27
CA CYS A 29 -11.19 2.12 -6.98
C CYS A 29 -12.34 3.08 -6.70
N GLN A 30 -13.52 2.52 -6.45
CA GLN A 30 -14.70 3.25 -5.99
C GLN A 30 -14.76 3.27 -4.46
N GLY A 31 -15.39 4.31 -3.92
CA GLY A 31 -15.74 4.42 -2.50
C GLY A 31 -15.68 5.83 -1.93
N LEU A 32 -15.40 6.86 -2.75
CA LEU A 32 -15.32 8.25 -2.28
C LEU A 32 -16.70 8.80 -1.91
N ASP A 33 -17.76 8.35 -2.57
CA ASP A 33 -19.13 8.77 -2.27
C ASP A 33 -19.48 8.41 -0.83
N GLY A 34 -19.90 9.42 -0.05
CA GLY A 34 -20.21 9.27 1.37
C GLY A 34 -19.02 8.97 2.28
N LEU A 35 -17.78 9.06 1.79
CA LEU A 35 -16.58 8.75 2.59
C LEU A 35 -16.45 9.68 3.80
N ALA A 36 -16.76 10.97 3.67
CA ALA A 36 -16.69 11.91 4.79
C ALA A 36 -17.60 11.49 5.94
N SER A 37 -18.89 11.26 5.66
CA SER A 37 -19.87 10.81 6.67
C SER A 37 -19.46 9.49 7.32
N ARG A 38 -18.96 8.53 6.54
CA ARG A 38 -18.45 7.27 7.10
C ARG A 38 -17.21 7.48 7.96
N SER A 39 -16.27 8.33 7.54
CA SER A 39 -15.03 8.61 8.28
C SER A 39 -15.33 9.26 9.63
N ALA A 40 -16.23 10.26 9.65
CA ALA A 40 -16.70 10.88 10.89
C ALA A 40 -17.36 9.86 11.83
N GLU A 41 -18.19 8.98 11.29
CA GLU A 41 -18.86 7.94 12.08
C GLU A 41 -17.86 6.92 12.64
N TYR A 42 -16.90 6.46 11.84
CA TYR A 42 -15.84 5.57 12.32
C TYR A 42 -14.95 6.23 13.38
N TYR A 43 -14.69 7.53 13.26
CA TYR A 43 -13.96 8.26 14.28
C TYR A 43 -14.69 8.25 15.64
N LYS A 44 -16.02 8.47 15.62
CA LYS A 44 -16.87 8.37 16.83
C LYS A 44 -16.85 6.98 17.44
N GLN A 45 -16.77 5.95 16.60
CA GLN A 45 -16.66 4.54 17.03
C GLN A 45 -15.24 4.15 17.50
N GLY A 46 -14.27 5.07 17.45
CA GLY A 46 -12.92 4.87 18.00
C GLY A 46 -11.83 4.62 16.96
N ALA A 47 -12.14 4.57 15.66
CA ALA A 47 -11.12 4.49 14.63
C ALA A 47 -10.24 5.76 14.63
N ARG A 48 -8.93 5.59 14.39
CA ARG A 48 -7.96 6.70 14.34
C ARG A 48 -7.12 6.73 13.06
N PHE A 49 -7.24 5.67 12.27
CA PHE A 49 -6.65 5.60 10.95
C PHE A 49 -7.63 4.89 10.01
N ALA A 50 -7.46 5.12 8.72
CA ALA A 50 -8.14 4.40 7.67
C ALA A 50 -7.11 3.84 6.69
N LYS A 51 -7.55 3.00 5.75
CA LYS A 51 -6.67 2.46 4.71
C LYS A 51 -7.38 2.48 3.37
N TRP A 52 -6.70 2.96 2.34
CA TRP A 52 -7.18 2.85 0.96
C TRP A 52 -6.15 2.23 0.03
N ARG A 53 -6.57 1.18 -0.66
CA ARG A 53 -5.75 0.42 -1.61
C ARG A 53 -6.16 0.72 -3.03
N THR A 54 -5.21 1.12 -3.86
CA THR A 54 -5.29 1.09 -5.31
C THR A 54 -4.32 0.05 -5.88
N VAL A 55 -4.47 -0.30 -7.15
CA VAL A 55 -3.71 -1.37 -7.77
C VAL A 55 -3.17 -0.92 -9.11
N VAL A 56 -1.90 -1.21 -9.34
CA VAL A 56 -1.20 -0.90 -10.58
C VAL A 56 -0.50 -2.18 -11.07
N SER A 57 -0.66 -2.51 -12.35
CA SER A 57 -0.15 -3.76 -12.95
C SER A 57 1.04 -3.50 -13.87
N ILE A 58 2.06 -4.36 -13.84
CA ILE A 58 3.29 -4.24 -14.67
C ILE A 58 3.22 -4.99 -16.02
N PRO A 59 2.68 -6.23 -16.13
CA PRO A 59 2.78 -7.05 -17.35
C PRO A 59 2.33 -6.36 -18.64
N CYS A 60 1.32 -5.49 -18.56
CA CYS A 60 0.85 -4.71 -19.71
C CYS A 60 1.21 -3.22 -19.62
N GLY A 61 2.10 -2.87 -18.67
CA GLY A 61 2.50 -1.53 -18.27
C GLY A 61 1.33 -0.77 -17.66
N PRO A 62 1.51 -0.02 -16.57
CA PRO A 62 0.43 0.87 -16.20
C PRO A 62 0.45 2.07 -17.16
N SER A 63 -0.66 2.22 -17.87
CA SER A 63 -1.01 3.39 -18.65
C SER A 63 -0.91 4.63 -17.77
N ALA A 64 -0.65 5.77 -18.39
CA ALA A 64 -0.65 7.04 -17.66
C ALA A 64 -2.00 7.28 -16.96
N LEU A 65 -3.10 6.82 -17.56
CA LEU A 65 -4.43 6.92 -16.98
C LEU A 65 -4.57 6.06 -15.71
N ALA A 66 -4.13 4.80 -15.73
CA ALA A 66 -4.20 3.93 -14.56
C ALA A 66 -3.37 4.47 -13.38
N VAL A 67 -2.16 4.96 -13.67
CA VAL A 67 -1.32 5.60 -12.62
C VAL A 67 -2.01 6.84 -12.06
N LYS A 68 -2.53 7.71 -12.94
CA LYS A 68 -3.24 8.92 -12.53
C LYS A 68 -4.47 8.61 -11.68
N GLU A 69 -5.33 7.69 -12.12
CA GLU A 69 -6.55 7.34 -11.37
C GLU A 69 -6.22 6.72 -10.01
N ALA A 70 -5.20 5.86 -9.95
CA ALA A 70 -4.72 5.29 -8.69
C ALA A 70 -4.23 6.39 -7.73
N ALA A 71 -3.42 7.33 -8.21
CA ALA A 71 -2.88 8.42 -7.40
C ALA A 71 -3.95 9.45 -6.99
N TRP A 72 -4.81 9.85 -7.93
CA TRP A 72 -5.89 10.82 -7.70
C TRP A 72 -6.94 10.30 -6.73
N GLY A 73 -7.30 9.01 -6.81
CA GLY A 73 -8.20 8.38 -5.84
C GLY A 73 -7.63 8.38 -4.43
N LEU A 74 -6.34 8.05 -4.28
CA LEU A 74 -5.64 8.05 -2.99
C LEU A 74 -5.56 9.46 -2.38
N ALA A 75 -5.28 10.48 -3.18
CA ALA A 75 -5.17 11.85 -2.71
C ALA A 75 -6.49 12.39 -2.15
N ARG A 76 -7.60 12.18 -2.88
CA ARG A 76 -8.94 12.57 -2.41
C ARG A 76 -9.33 11.81 -1.15
N TYR A 77 -9.05 10.51 -1.10
CA TYR A 77 -9.27 9.70 0.10
C TYR A 77 -8.48 10.22 1.31
N ALA A 78 -7.21 10.58 1.11
CA ALA A 78 -6.34 11.04 2.18
C ALA A 78 -6.81 12.38 2.76
N ALA A 79 -7.14 13.35 1.90
CA ALA A 79 -7.70 14.63 2.31
C ALA A 79 -8.99 14.46 3.12
N ILE A 80 -9.96 13.69 2.59
CA ILE A 80 -11.23 13.43 3.29
C ILE A 80 -11.00 12.73 4.64
N SER A 81 -10.03 11.81 4.72
CA SER A 81 -9.70 11.13 5.98
C SER A 81 -9.17 12.11 7.02
N GLN A 82 -8.25 12.99 6.63
CA GLN A 82 -7.67 14.00 7.52
C GLN A 82 -8.71 15.00 8.01
N ASP A 83 -9.59 15.49 7.12
CA ASP A 83 -10.70 16.39 7.49
C ASP A 83 -11.65 15.78 8.54
N ASN A 84 -11.69 14.45 8.63
CA ASN A 84 -12.53 13.72 9.57
C ASN A 84 -11.72 13.07 10.71
N GLY A 85 -10.48 13.51 10.93
CA GLY A 85 -9.65 13.11 12.07
C GLY A 85 -9.01 11.71 11.97
N LEU A 86 -9.05 11.08 10.81
CA LEU A 86 -8.42 9.78 10.57
C LEU A 86 -7.08 9.95 9.85
N VAL A 87 -6.03 9.28 10.35
CA VAL A 87 -4.75 9.15 9.64
C VAL A 87 -4.95 8.24 8.42
N PRO A 88 -4.76 8.72 7.18
CA PRO A 88 -4.85 7.87 6.00
C PRO A 88 -3.60 7.01 5.81
N ILE A 89 -3.81 5.71 5.61
CA ILE A 89 -2.80 4.81 5.04
C ILE A 89 -2.97 4.79 3.52
N VAL A 90 -1.97 5.32 2.82
CA VAL A 90 -1.93 5.45 1.36
C VAL A 90 -1.25 4.21 0.76
N GLU A 91 -2.02 3.35 0.08
CA GLU A 91 -1.57 2.04 -0.43
C GLU A 91 -1.72 1.95 -1.97
N PRO A 92 -0.79 2.52 -2.76
CA PRO A 92 -0.67 2.24 -4.19
C PRO A 92 0.07 0.91 -4.38
N GLU A 93 -0.67 -0.20 -4.40
CA GLU A 93 -0.05 -1.52 -4.58
C GLU A 93 0.33 -1.75 -6.03
N ILE A 94 1.63 -1.90 -6.27
CA ILE A 94 2.13 -2.40 -7.55
C ILE A 94 2.18 -3.92 -7.46
N LEU A 95 1.42 -4.58 -8.35
CA LEU A 95 1.28 -6.02 -8.36
C LEU A 95 2.59 -6.72 -8.73
N LEU A 96 2.77 -7.90 -8.14
CA LEU A 96 3.93 -8.76 -8.36
C LEU A 96 3.83 -9.54 -9.69
N ASP A 97 2.65 -9.63 -10.29
CA ASP A 97 2.36 -10.48 -11.45
C ASP A 97 3.28 -10.22 -12.66
N GLY A 98 3.66 -11.30 -13.35
CA GLY A 98 4.44 -11.30 -14.60
C GLY A 98 5.92 -11.62 -14.48
N ASP A 99 6.57 -11.72 -15.65
CA ASP A 99 8.00 -11.94 -15.84
C ASP A 99 8.69 -10.62 -16.17
N HIS A 100 9.11 -9.90 -15.13
CA HIS A 100 9.86 -8.66 -15.28
C HIS A 100 10.99 -8.57 -14.25
N PRO A 101 12.14 -7.98 -14.63
CA PRO A 101 13.27 -7.83 -13.72
C PRO A 101 12.99 -6.73 -12.69
N ILE A 102 13.77 -6.72 -11.59
CA ILE A 102 13.58 -5.76 -10.48
C ILE A 102 13.73 -4.30 -10.91
N GLU A 103 14.54 -4.02 -11.93
CA GLU A 103 14.72 -2.70 -12.53
C GLU A 103 13.41 -2.16 -13.10
N ARG A 104 12.60 -3.04 -13.72
CA ARG A 104 11.29 -2.66 -14.27
C ARG A 104 10.32 -2.31 -13.15
N THR A 105 10.33 -3.05 -12.05
CA THR A 105 9.54 -2.74 -10.86
C THR A 105 9.95 -1.40 -10.27
N LEU A 106 11.26 -1.11 -10.21
CA LEU A 106 11.77 0.18 -9.73
C LEU A 106 11.28 1.33 -10.60
N GLU A 107 11.40 1.21 -11.92
CA GLU A 107 10.95 2.24 -12.87
C GLU A 107 9.46 2.56 -12.70
N VAL A 108 8.62 1.52 -12.63
CA VAL A 108 7.17 1.69 -12.44
C VAL A 108 6.87 2.28 -11.06
N ALA A 109 7.55 1.81 -10.00
CA ALA A 109 7.37 2.34 -8.66
C ALA A 109 7.74 3.81 -8.55
N GLU A 110 8.82 4.24 -9.19
CA GLU A 110 9.20 5.65 -9.22
C GLU A 110 8.15 6.52 -9.91
N LYS A 111 7.58 6.05 -11.02
CA LYS A 111 6.51 6.76 -11.73
C LYS A 111 5.25 6.88 -10.88
N VAL A 112 4.81 5.77 -10.28
CA VAL A 112 3.60 5.74 -9.45
C VAL A 112 3.76 6.63 -8.22
N TRP A 113 4.87 6.53 -7.49
CA TRP A 113 5.08 7.34 -6.29
C TRP A 113 5.27 8.82 -6.59
N ALA A 114 5.83 9.19 -7.73
CA ALA A 114 5.89 10.59 -8.16
C ALA A 114 4.48 11.19 -8.33
N GLU A 115 3.59 10.49 -9.04
CA GLU A 115 2.20 10.91 -9.26
C GLU A 115 1.39 10.93 -7.95
N VAL A 116 1.61 9.95 -7.07
CA VAL A 116 0.97 9.91 -5.74
C VAL A 116 1.32 11.17 -4.94
N PHE A 117 2.60 11.51 -4.79
CA PHE A 117 2.97 12.71 -4.02
C PHE A 117 2.58 14.01 -4.71
N TYR A 118 2.59 14.06 -6.04
CA TYR A 118 2.06 15.19 -6.79
C TYR A 118 0.59 15.43 -6.41
N TYR A 119 -0.27 14.41 -6.53
CA TYR A 119 -1.68 14.59 -6.24
C TYR A 119 -2.00 14.73 -4.75
N LEU A 120 -1.23 14.13 -3.85
CA LEU A 120 -1.35 14.39 -2.40
C LEU A 120 -1.10 15.88 -2.10
N ALA A 121 -0.08 16.49 -2.72
CA ALA A 121 0.19 17.92 -2.57
C ALA A 121 -0.94 18.78 -3.15
N GLU A 122 -1.41 18.47 -4.36
CA GLU A 122 -2.53 19.19 -5.00
C GLU A 122 -3.83 19.14 -4.19
N ASN A 123 -4.03 18.11 -3.36
CA ASN A 123 -5.17 17.96 -2.47
C ASN A 123 -4.90 18.49 -1.05
N ASN A 124 -3.81 19.23 -0.83
CA ASN A 124 -3.41 19.81 0.46
C ASN A 124 -3.28 18.78 1.60
N VAL A 125 -2.86 17.56 1.29
CA VAL A 125 -2.68 16.50 2.30
C VAL A 125 -1.47 16.81 3.17
N LEU A 126 -1.66 16.77 4.49
CA LEU A 126 -0.57 16.93 5.47
C LEU A 126 0.29 15.67 5.52
N PHE A 127 1.54 15.72 5.07
CA PHE A 127 2.41 14.53 4.96
C PHE A 127 2.84 13.96 6.31
N GLU A 128 2.97 14.80 7.34
CA GLU A 128 3.23 14.39 8.73
C GLU A 128 2.07 13.55 9.30
N GLY A 129 0.88 13.70 8.72
CA GLY A 129 -0.34 13.03 9.12
C GLY A 129 -0.73 11.85 8.22
N ILE A 130 0.18 11.25 7.47
CA ILE A 130 -0.10 10.04 6.65
C ILE A 130 0.82 8.88 7.03
N LEU A 131 0.42 7.67 6.64
CA LEU A 131 1.30 6.52 6.57
C LEU A 131 1.29 5.97 5.15
N LEU A 132 2.41 5.44 4.69
CA LEU A 132 2.48 4.78 3.38
C LEU A 132 2.44 3.27 3.56
N LYS A 133 1.78 2.59 2.64
CA LYS A 133 1.81 1.13 2.54
C LYS A 133 2.21 0.70 1.12
N PRO A 134 3.50 0.80 0.78
CA PRO A 134 4.01 0.36 -0.52
C PRO A 134 4.16 -1.17 -0.59
N SER A 135 4.17 -1.70 -1.81
CA SER A 135 4.86 -2.96 -2.12
C SER A 135 6.38 -2.77 -2.07
N MET A 136 7.10 -3.82 -1.71
CA MET A 136 8.57 -3.84 -1.87
C MET A 136 8.92 -3.89 -3.36
N VAL A 137 10.08 -3.35 -3.73
CA VAL A 137 10.58 -3.43 -5.09
C VAL A 137 11.25 -4.79 -5.27
N THR A 138 10.56 -5.70 -5.94
CA THR A 138 10.99 -7.09 -6.19
C THR A 138 10.91 -7.41 -7.68
N PRO A 139 11.63 -8.43 -8.17
CA PRO A 139 11.33 -9.00 -9.48
C PRO A 139 9.89 -9.55 -9.50
N GLY A 140 9.32 -9.68 -10.70
CA GLY A 140 8.00 -10.27 -10.89
C GLY A 140 7.91 -11.71 -10.38
N ALA A 141 6.70 -12.18 -10.07
CA ALA A 141 6.44 -13.50 -9.51
C ALA A 141 7.00 -14.61 -10.40
N GLU A 142 6.85 -14.44 -11.71
CA GLU A 142 7.23 -15.40 -12.76
C GLU A 142 8.69 -15.19 -13.21
N HIS A 143 9.36 -14.14 -12.71
CA HIS A 143 10.75 -13.88 -13.07
C HIS A 143 11.67 -14.97 -12.52
N LYS A 144 12.47 -15.54 -13.42
CA LYS A 144 13.33 -16.71 -13.13
C LYS A 144 14.37 -16.43 -12.06
N GLN A 145 14.95 -15.22 -12.06
CA GLN A 145 15.97 -14.83 -11.10
C GLN A 145 15.32 -14.19 -9.89
N LYS A 146 15.41 -14.84 -8.72
CA LYS A 146 15.01 -14.24 -7.45
C LYS A 146 16.10 -13.29 -6.97
N ALA A 147 15.69 -12.17 -6.39
CA ALA A 147 16.60 -11.20 -5.79
C ALA A 147 16.87 -11.55 -4.33
N SER A 148 18.09 -11.28 -3.85
CA SER A 148 18.42 -11.43 -2.44
C SER A 148 17.72 -10.34 -1.59
N PRO A 149 17.55 -10.55 -0.27
CA PRO A 149 16.99 -9.53 0.62
C PRO A 149 17.74 -8.20 0.58
N GLU A 150 19.06 -8.23 0.46
CA GLU A 150 19.91 -7.03 0.37
C GLU A 150 19.66 -6.27 -0.94
N THR A 151 19.45 -7.00 -2.04
CA THR A 151 19.11 -6.43 -3.34
C THR A 151 17.72 -5.78 -3.29
N ILE A 152 16.72 -6.49 -2.76
CA ILE A 152 15.36 -5.97 -2.59
C ILE A 152 15.37 -4.72 -1.70
N ALA A 153 16.10 -4.77 -0.58
CA ALA A 153 16.24 -3.63 0.32
C ALA A 153 16.88 -2.43 -0.38
N LYS A 154 17.98 -2.64 -1.13
CA LYS A 154 18.66 -1.57 -1.87
C LYS A 154 17.72 -0.88 -2.87
N TYR A 155 17.01 -1.64 -3.70
CA TYR A 155 16.10 -1.08 -4.70
C TYR A 155 14.91 -0.38 -4.06
N THR A 156 14.33 -0.99 -3.02
CA THR A 156 13.18 -0.43 -2.30
C THR A 156 13.55 0.88 -1.61
N LEU A 157 14.66 0.92 -0.86
CA LEU A 157 15.10 2.14 -0.20
C LEU A 157 15.55 3.22 -1.19
N THR A 158 16.09 2.84 -2.34
CA THR A 158 16.43 3.78 -3.43
C THR A 158 15.16 4.45 -3.95
N MET A 159 14.11 3.69 -4.23
CA MET A 159 12.81 4.23 -4.65
C MET A 159 12.26 5.21 -3.61
N LEU A 160 12.23 4.82 -2.33
CA LEU A 160 11.72 5.68 -1.26
C LEU A 160 12.52 6.98 -1.16
N LYS A 161 13.85 6.92 -1.17
CA LYS A 161 14.73 8.10 -1.14
C LYS A 161 14.56 9.05 -2.32
N ARG A 162 14.12 8.54 -3.47
CA ARG A 162 13.88 9.35 -4.67
C ARG A 162 12.50 10.00 -4.70
N ARG A 163 11.50 9.41 -4.02
CA ARG A 163 10.08 9.80 -4.23
C ARG A 163 9.31 10.16 -2.97
N VAL A 164 9.78 9.77 -1.79
CA VAL A 164 9.07 9.98 -0.53
C VAL A 164 9.73 11.13 0.24
N PRO A 165 9.00 12.19 0.62
CA PRO A 165 9.52 13.23 1.50
C PRO A 165 9.80 12.69 2.91
N PRO A 166 10.84 13.18 3.61
CA PRO A 166 11.15 12.77 4.99
C PRO A 166 10.10 13.23 6.02
N ALA A 167 9.16 14.12 5.64
CA ALA A 167 8.05 14.54 6.50
C ALA A 167 7.07 13.39 6.83
N VAL A 168 7.01 12.37 5.98
CA VAL A 168 6.18 11.18 6.25
C VAL A 168 6.72 10.45 7.49
N PRO A 169 5.91 10.12 8.50
CA PRO A 169 6.43 9.49 9.72
C PRO A 169 6.79 8.02 9.53
N GLY A 170 6.11 7.28 8.63
CA GLY A 170 6.35 5.85 8.51
C GLY A 170 5.87 5.17 7.23
N ILE A 171 6.59 4.08 6.93
CA ILE A 171 6.42 3.22 5.77
C ILE A 171 6.10 1.81 6.27
N MET A 172 4.87 1.35 6.00
CA MET A 172 4.30 0.12 6.54
C MET A 172 4.11 -0.90 5.42
N PHE A 173 5.16 -1.64 5.07
CA PHE A 173 5.16 -2.51 3.90
C PHE A 173 4.04 -3.55 3.90
N LEU A 174 3.41 -3.76 2.75
CA LEU A 174 2.58 -4.94 2.48
C LEU A 174 3.49 -6.12 2.08
N SER A 175 3.05 -7.36 2.35
CA SER A 175 3.83 -8.55 2.02
C SER A 175 3.68 -9.03 0.57
N GLY A 176 2.67 -8.55 -0.17
CA GLY A 176 2.62 -8.64 -1.64
C GLY A 176 2.63 -10.05 -2.27
N GLY A 177 2.37 -11.10 -1.49
CA GLY A 177 2.45 -12.50 -1.97
C GLY A 177 3.73 -13.23 -1.59
N GLN A 178 4.69 -12.55 -0.97
CA GLN A 178 5.86 -13.16 -0.36
C GLN A 178 5.46 -14.13 0.77
N SER A 179 6.30 -15.13 1.00
CA SER A 179 6.21 -16.00 2.18
C SER A 179 6.47 -15.20 3.48
N GLU A 180 6.13 -15.80 4.63
CA GLU A 180 6.35 -15.20 5.95
C GLU A 180 7.84 -14.88 6.19
N VAL A 181 8.71 -15.82 5.80
CA VAL A 181 10.17 -15.70 5.95
C VAL A 181 10.73 -14.65 4.99
N GLU A 182 10.36 -14.66 3.71
CA GLU A 182 10.84 -13.67 2.74
C GLU A 182 10.47 -12.25 3.14
N ALA A 183 9.21 -12.02 3.52
CA ALA A 183 8.75 -10.69 3.95
C ALA A 183 9.57 -10.18 5.16
N THR A 184 9.83 -11.08 6.12
CA THR A 184 10.62 -10.77 7.32
C THR A 184 12.08 -10.46 6.99
N LEU A 185 12.73 -11.28 6.16
CA LEU A 185 14.14 -11.08 5.78
C LEU A 185 14.32 -9.79 4.97
N ASN A 186 13.42 -9.49 4.04
CA ASN A 186 13.46 -8.27 3.24
C ASN A 186 13.28 -7.01 4.11
N LEU A 187 12.32 -7.04 5.05
CA LEU A 187 12.11 -5.93 5.98
C LEU A 187 13.29 -5.75 6.93
N ASN A 188 13.87 -6.85 7.41
CA ASN A 188 15.06 -6.81 8.25
C ASN A 188 16.23 -6.17 7.51
N ALA A 189 16.48 -6.57 6.25
CA ALA A 189 17.55 -6.02 5.42
C ALA A 189 17.39 -4.51 5.21
N MET A 190 16.17 -3.99 5.02
CA MET A 190 15.92 -2.55 4.91
C MET A 190 16.25 -1.78 6.20
N ASN A 191 16.02 -2.40 7.36
CA ASN A 191 16.29 -1.81 8.66
C ASN A 191 17.76 -1.89 9.11
N GLN A 192 18.63 -2.60 8.37
CA GLN A 192 20.08 -2.61 8.63
C GLN A 192 20.78 -1.30 8.20
N SER A 193 20.03 -0.34 7.65
CA SER A 193 20.54 0.97 7.26
C SER A 193 19.68 2.09 7.85
N PRO A 194 20.24 3.28 8.14
CA PRO A 194 19.47 4.39 8.65
C PRO A 194 18.45 4.87 7.62
N ASN A 195 17.23 5.10 8.08
CA ASN A 195 16.12 5.60 7.28
C ASN A 195 15.56 6.88 7.91
N PRO A 196 15.18 7.88 7.11
CA PRO A 196 14.52 9.08 7.65
C PRO A 196 13.07 8.79 8.09
N TRP A 197 12.48 7.68 7.63
CA TRP A 197 11.15 7.22 8.02
C TRP A 197 11.25 6.01 8.95
N HIS A 198 10.21 5.79 9.76
CA HIS A 198 10.04 4.50 10.44
C HIS A 198 9.64 3.41 9.42
N VAL A 199 10.52 2.42 9.20
CA VAL A 199 10.29 1.33 8.24
C VAL A 199 9.80 0.08 8.98
N SER A 200 8.53 -0.26 8.77
CA SER A 200 7.86 -1.36 9.46
C SER A 200 6.91 -2.11 8.52
N PHE A 201 5.97 -2.88 9.06
CA PHE A 201 5.10 -3.78 8.31
C PHE A 201 3.61 -3.48 8.55
N SER A 202 2.81 -3.78 7.52
CA SER A 202 1.36 -3.92 7.59
C SER A 202 0.96 -5.20 6.85
N TYR A 203 1.29 -6.33 7.45
CA TYR A 203 1.12 -7.67 6.87
C TYR A 203 -0.24 -8.27 7.15
N ALA A 204 -0.71 -9.09 6.22
CA ALA A 204 -1.87 -9.96 6.38
C ALA A 204 -1.42 -11.43 6.28
N ARG A 205 -1.29 -11.96 5.06
CA ARG A 205 -0.85 -13.34 4.79
C ARG A 205 0.46 -13.70 5.48
N ALA A 206 1.44 -12.79 5.50
CA ALA A 206 2.74 -13.05 6.12
C ALA A 206 2.69 -13.19 7.66
N LEU A 207 1.59 -12.81 8.32
CA LEU A 207 1.37 -13.03 9.77
C LEU A 207 0.35 -14.14 10.07
N GLN A 208 -0.54 -14.41 9.12
CA GLN A 208 -1.71 -15.25 9.37
C GLN A 208 -1.61 -16.63 8.73
N ASN A 209 -0.76 -16.85 7.74
CA ASN A 209 -0.74 -18.10 6.98
C ASN A 209 -0.45 -19.31 7.88
N SER A 210 0.59 -19.25 8.71
CA SER A 210 0.93 -20.34 9.65
C SER A 210 -0.16 -20.51 10.72
N VAL A 211 -0.66 -19.41 11.29
CA VAL A 211 -1.75 -19.45 12.28
C VAL A 211 -3.00 -20.13 11.73
N LEU A 212 -3.44 -19.76 10.52
CA LEU A 212 -4.63 -20.35 9.88
C LEU A 212 -4.42 -21.83 9.54
N LYS A 213 -3.23 -22.20 9.07
CA LYS A 213 -2.88 -23.60 8.79
C LYS A 213 -2.83 -24.47 10.05
N THR A 214 -2.42 -23.90 11.19
CA THR A 214 -2.40 -24.58 12.48
C THR A 214 -3.80 -24.69 13.07
N TRP A 215 -4.59 -23.60 13.03
CA TRP A 215 -5.92 -23.58 13.61
C TRP A 215 -6.88 -24.54 12.90
N GLN A 216 -6.88 -24.59 11.57
CA GLN A 216 -7.75 -25.48 10.78
C GLN A 216 -9.26 -25.37 11.05
N GLY A 217 -9.71 -24.31 11.73
CA GLY A 217 -11.10 -24.19 12.18
C GLY A 217 -11.42 -25.03 13.43
N GLN A 218 -10.42 -25.62 14.09
CA GLN A 218 -10.58 -26.48 15.26
C GLN A 218 -10.43 -25.65 16.53
N SER A 219 -11.48 -25.62 17.35
CA SER A 219 -11.57 -24.90 18.63
C SER A 219 -11.20 -25.75 19.81
#